data_AF-A0A2T1CW50-F1
#
_entry.id   AF-A0A2T1CW50-F1
#
_cell.length_a   1.000
_cell.length_b   1.000
_cell.length_c   1.000
_cell.angle_alpha   90.00
_cell.angle_beta   90.00
_cell.angle_gamma   90.00
#
_symmetry.space_group_name_H-M   'P 1'
#
loop_
_entity.id
_entity.type
_entity.pdbx_description
1 polymer ?
#
loop_
_entity_poly.entity_id
_entity_poly.type
_entity_poly.pdbx_seq_one_letter_code
_entity_poly.pdbx_strand_id
1 'polypeptide(L)'
;MFSLGKPALVILLLTCLQPLPCLALPPAHDVPEEILRTEVILGGRSPVDGKPLSASEYEELEAELTEARFQPEIKGDIQQLIFLLQIRKLIKTIIPFY
;
A
#
# COMPACT_ATOMS: atom_id res chain seq x y z
N MET A 1 41.51 -30.26 -45.58
CA MET A 1 40.03 -30.21 -45.55
C MET A 1 39.55 -31.20 -44.50
N PHE A 2 39.23 -30.73 -43.28
CA PHE A 2 38.80 -31.60 -42.18
C PHE A 2 37.37 -32.09 -42.45
N SER A 3 37.21 -33.40 -42.66
CA SER A 3 35.90 -34.04 -42.82
C SER A 3 35.24 -34.14 -41.45
N LEU A 4 34.17 -33.37 -41.24
CA LEU A 4 33.41 -33.36 -40.01
C LEU A 4 32.65 -34.69 -39.90
N GLY A 5 33.18 -35.62 -39.11
CA GLY A 5 32.57 -36.94 -38.93
C GLY A 5 31.18 -36.83 -38.30
N LYS A 6 30.24 -37.67 -38.76
CA LYS A 6 28.89 -37.84 -38.19
C LYS A 6 28.82 -37.82 -36.65
N PRO A 7 29.74 -38.44 -35.87
CA PRO A 7 29.66 -38.36 -34.41
C PRO A 7 29.89 -36.95 -33.87
N ALA A 8 30.73 -36.13 -34.51
CA ALA A 8 30.94 -34.74 -34.11
C ALA A 8 29.69 -33.89 -34.32
N LEU A 9 28.93 -34.16 -35.39
CA LEU A 9 27.65 -33.51 -35.65
C LEU A 9 26.59 -33.90 -34.61
N VAL A 10 26.55 -35.18 -34.20
CA VAL A 10 25.63 -35.65 -33.15
C VAL A 10 25.95 -35.01 -31.81
N ILE A 11 27.23 -34.91 -31.44
CA ILE A 11 27.65 -34.26 -30.18
C ILE A 11 27.29 -32.76 -30.20
N LEU A 12 27.54 -32.07 -31.32
CA LEU A 12 27.18 -30.66 -31.50
C LEU A 12 25.66 -30.44 -31.34
N LEU A 13 24.86 -31.32 -31.95
CA LEU A 13 23.41 -31.24 -31.90
C LEU A 13 22.88 -31.54 -30.49
N LEU A 14 23.51 -32.46 -29.76
CA LEU A 14 23.17 -32.76 -28.37
C LEU A 14 23.51 -31.60 -27.42
N THR A 15 24.61 -30.88 -27.68
CA THR A 15 24.96 -29.68 -26.91
C THR A 15 24.03 -28.49 -27.17
N CYS A 16 23.48 -28.36 -28.39
CA CYS A 16 22.48 -27.33 -28.69
C CYS A 16 21.10 -27.59 -28.05
N LEU A 17 20.82 -28.82 -27.63
CA LEU A 17 19.52 -29.21 -27.07
C LEU A 17 19.44 -29.06 -25.53
N GLN A 18 20.48 -28.49 -24.91
CA GLN A 18 20.45 -28.19 -23.48
C GLN A 18 19.42 -27.07 -23.23
N PRO A 19 18.47 -27.24 -22.30
CA PRO A 19 17.52 -26.17 -21.96
C PRO A 19 18.31 -24.99 -21.35
N LEU A 20 18.26 -23.84 -22.03
CA LEU A 20 18.80 -22.61 -21.47
C LEU A 20 17.99 -22.22 -20.23
N PRO A 21 18.62 -21.83 -19.11
CA PRO A 21 17.89 -21.28 -17.98
C PRO A 21 17.12 -20.05 -18.45
N CYS A 22 15.79 -20.13 -18.36
CA CYS A 22 14.91 -19.01 -18.66
C CYS A 22 15.09 -17.95 -17.56
N LEU A 23 15.82 -16.88 -17.86
CA LEU A 23 16.06 -15.75 -16.94
C LEU A 23 14.79 -14.97 -16.57
N ALA A 24 13.67 -15.21 -17.27
CA ALA A 24 12.41 -14.50 -17.06
C ALA A 24 11.47 -15.20 -16.08
N LEU A 25 11.74 -16.47 -15.72
CA LEU A 25 10.97 -17.16 -14.70
C LEU A 25 11.50 -16.79 -13.30
N PRO A 26 10.61 -16.52 -12.33
CA PRO A 26 11.03 -16.36 -10.95
C PRO A 26 11.68 -17.66 -10.47
N PRO A 27 12.64 -17.58 -9.54
CA PRO A 27 13.28 -18.77 -8.99
C PRO A 27 12.25 -19.70 -8.34
N ALA A 28 12.51 -21.01 -8.36
CA ALA A 28 11.56 -22.02 -7.89
C ALA A 28 11.22 -21.95 -6.38
N HIS A 29 11.96 -21.15 -5.61
CA HIS A 29 11.68 -20.89 -4.20
C HIS A 29 10.76 -19.68 -3.97
N ASP A 30 10.52 -18.87 -4.99
CA ASP A 30 9.60 -17.74 -4.88
C ASP A 30 8.16 -18.23 -4.87
N VAL A 31 7.36 -17.64 -3.99
CA VAL A 31 5.94 -17.96 -3.87
C VAL A 31 5.21 -17.41 -5.10
N PRO A 32 4.40 -18.22 -5.79
CA PRO A 32 3.57 -17.75 -6.90
C PRO A 32 2.61 -16.64 -6.47
N GLU A 33 2.40 -15.68 -7.37
CA GLU A 33 1.52 -14.54 -7.17
C GLU A 33 0.07 -14.95 -6.88
N GLU A 34 -0.40 -16.07 -7.45
CA GLU A 34 -1.73 -16.61 -7.21
C GLU A 34 -1.93 -17.03 -5.74
N ILE A 35 -0.86 -17.46 -5.08
CA ILE A 35 -0.88 -17.80 -3.66
C ILE A 35 -0.87 -16.52 -2.82
N LEU A 36 0.02 -15.57 -3.12
CA LEU A 36 0.12 -14.29 -2.42
C LEU A 36 -1.20 -13.50 -2.47
N ARG A 37 -1.93 -13.56 -3.59
CA ARG A 37 -3.26 -12.94 -3.72
C ARG A 37 -4.32 -13.56 -2.82
N THR A 38 -4.11 -14.80 -2.40
CA THR A 38 -5.01 -15.54 -1.51
C THR A 38 -4.60 -15.38 -0.04
N GLU A 39 -3.39 -14.90 0.24
CA GLU A 39 -2.93 -14.68 1.61
C GLU A 39 -3.69 -13.52 2.27
N VAL A 40 -4.27 -13.80 3.45
CA VAL A 40 -4.95 -12.78 4.25
C VAL A 40 -3.90 -11.93 4.96
N ILE A 41 -3.78 -10.66 4.56
CA ILE A 41 -2.86 -9.71 5.18
C ILE A 41 -3.41 -9.32 6.56
N LEU A 42 -2.89 -9.94 7.62
CA LEU A 42 -3.29 -9.67 9.01
C LEU A 42 -2.47 -8.54 9.67
N GLY A 43 -1.35 -8.14 9.04
CA GLY A 43 -0.46 -7.10 9.55
C GLY A 43 -0.81 -5.72 9.00
N GLY A 44 -1.01 -4.74 9.88
CA GLY A 44 -1.28 -3.35 9.54
C GLY A 44 -0.20 -2.40 10.06
N ARG A 45 -0.43 -1.10 9.87
CA ARG A 45 0.34 -0.04 10.53
C ARG A 45 -0.60 0.85 11.30
N SER A 46 -0.17 1.33 12.47
CA SER A 46 -0.93 2.29 13.25
C SER A 46 -1.18 3.58 12.43
N PRO A 47 -2.42 4.10 12.36
CA PRO A 47 -2.73 5.35 11.68
C PRO A 47 -2.13 6.59 12.37
N VAL A 48 -1.67 6.46 13.62
CA VAL A 48 -1.09 7.56 14.40
C VAL A 48 0.43 7.61 14.23
N ASP A 49 1.10 6.47 14.43
CA ASP A 49 2.56 6.38 14.53
C ASP A 49 3.24 5.64 13.37
N GLY A 50 2.49 4.96 12.51
CA GLY A 50 3.02 4.16 11.40
C GLY A 50 3.80 2.91 11.81
N LYS A 51 3.83 2.56 13.11
CA LYS A 51 4.44 1.34 13.64
C LYS A 51 3.66 0.09 13.19
N PRO A 52 4.31 -1.06 13.01
CA PRO A 52 3.62 -2.31 12.71
C PRO A 52 2.65 -2.65 13.83
N LEU A 53 1.44 -3.11 13.46
CA LEU A 53 0.34 -3.35 14.37
C LEU A 53 -0.36 -4.67 14.00
N SER A 54 -0.69 -5.47 15.00
CA SER A 54 -1.52 -6.67 14.85
C SER A 54 -3.00 -6.31 14.62
N ALA A 55 -3.78 -7.22 14.05
CA ALA A 55 -5.22 -7.04 13.85
C ALA A 55 -5.97 -6.74 15.17
N SER A 56 -5.63 -7.43 16.27
CA SER A 56 -6.24 -7.19 17.58
C SER A 56 -5.91 -5.81 18.15
N GLU A 57 -4.64 -5.41 18.05
CA GLU A 57 -4.17 -4.11 18.51
C GLU A 57 -4.76 -2.96 17.67
N TYR A 58 -5.07 -3.22 16.39
CA TYR A 58 -5.80 -2.28 15.53
C TYR A 58 -7.24 -2.08 16.00
N GLU A 59 -7.95 -3.16 16.34
CA GLU A 59 -9.31 -3.09 16.86
C GLU A 59 -9.39 -2.29 18.17
N GLU A 60 -8.44 -2.53 19.09
CA GLU A 60 -8.33 -1.78 20.35
C GLU A 60 -8.06 -0.29 20.09
N LEU A 61 -7.13 0.03 19.17
CA LEU A 61 -6.81 1.40 18.82
C LEU A 61 -7.98 2.14 18.15
N GLU A 62 -8.73 1.48 17.27
CA GLU A 62 -9.94 2.06 16.67
C GLU A 62 -11.02 2.34 17.72
N ALA A 63 -11.18 1.47 18.73
CA ALA A 63 -12.11 1.70 19.82
C ALA A 63 -11.74 2.96 20.63
N GLU A 64 -10.46 3.09 21.00
CA GLU A 64 -9.95 4.28 21.70
C GLU A 64 -10.13 5.56 20.87
N LEU A 65 -9.79 5.52 19.58
CA LEU A 65 -9.95 6.66 18.69
C LEU A 65 -11.42 7.05 18.48
N THR A 66 -12.33 6.08 18.50
CA THR A 66 -13.77 6.33 18.37
C THR A 66 -14.33 6.99 19.62
N GLU A 67 -13.87 6.60 20.81
CA GLU A 67 -14.21 7.29 22.06
C GLU A 67 -13.61 8.71 22.11
N ALA A 68 -12.37 8.90 21.67
CA ALA A 68 -11.75 10.23 21.62
C ALA A 68 -12.40 11.18 20.57
N ARG A 69 -13.14 10.65 19.60
CA ARG A 69 -13.87 11.43 18.59
C ARG A 69 -15.13 12.11 19.14
N PHE A 70 -15.57 11.79 20.36
CA PHE A 70 -16.65 12.54 20.99
C PHE A 70 -16.21 14.00 21.15
N GLN A 71 -16.89 14.82 20.37
CA GLN A 71 -16.62 16.22 20.03
C GLN A 71 -15.80 16.98 21.08
N PRO A 72 -14.66 17.61 20.70
CA PRO A 72 -13.98 18.51 21.62
C PRO A 72 -15.00 19.55 22.10
N GLU A 73 -15.19 19.64 23.42
CA GLU A 73 -16.09 20.63 24.01
C GLU A 73 -15.55 22.04 23.68
N ILE A 74 -16.04 22.61 22.58
CA ILE A 74 -15.71 23.98 22.21
C ILE A 74 -16.40 24.86 23.24
N LYS A 75 -15.59 25.53 24.08
CA LYS A 75 -16.06 26.53 25.05
C LYS A 75 -17.05 27.49 24.36
N GLY A 76 -18.16 27.81 25.05
CA GLY A 76 -19.25 28.62 24.47
C GLY A 76 -18.76 29.93 23.84
N ASP A 77 -17.77 30.58 24.46
CA ASP A 77 -17.17 31.82 23.95
C ASP A 77 -16.53 31.65 22.57
N ILE A 78 -15.87 30.51 22.32
CA ILE A 78 -15.26 30.22 21.01
C ILE A 78 -16.34 29.94 19.96
N GLN A 79 -17.43 29.26 20.32
CA GLN A 79 -18.56 29.06 19.41
C GLN A 79 -19.19 30.39 18.99
N GLN A 80 -19.37 31.30 19.95
CA GLN A 80 -19.88 32.65 19.68
C GLN A 80 -18.94 33.43 18.77
N LEU A 81 -17.63 33.35 18.99
CA LEU A 81 -16.64 34.01 18.15
C LEU A 81 -16.67 33.46 16.71
N ILE A 82 -16.74 32.14 16.54
CA ILE A 82 -16.87 31.49 15.22
C ILE A 82 -18.13 31.98 14.50
N PHE A 83 -19.26 32.05 15.20
CA PHE A 83 -20.53 32.54 14.65
C PHE A 83 -20.42 34.01 14.18
N LEU A 84 -19.81 34.88 14.98
CA LEU A 84 -19.59 36.28 14.59
C LEU A 84 -18.68 36.40 13.35
N LEU A 85 -17.65 35.56 13.24
CA LEU A 85 -16.78 35.50 12.06
C LEU A 85 -17.54 35.04 10.80
N GLN A 86 -18.44 34.05 10.95
CA GLN A 86 -19.30 33.59 9.85
C GLN A 86 -20.23 34.70 9.35
N ILE A 87 -20.87 35.45 10.27
CA ILE A 87 -21.68 36.63 9.92
C ILE A 87 -20.83 37.67 9.19
N ARG A 88 -19.66 38.01 9.73
CA ARG A 88 -18.75 38.98 9.10
C ARG A 88 -18.37 38.54 7.69
N LYS A 89 -18.10 37.25 7.49
CA LYS A 89 -17.78 36.68 6.16
C LYS A 89 -18.97 36.85 5.22
N LEU A 90 -20.18 36.52 5.65
CA LEU A 90 -21.41 36.68 4.86
C LEU A 90 -21.61 38.15 4.42
N ILE A 91 -21.46 39.09 5.34
CA ILE A 91 -21.59 40.52 5.05
C ILE A 91 -20.56 40.95 4.00
N LYS A 92 -19.29 40.55 4.15
CA LYS A 92 -18.24 40.83 3.16
C LYS A 92 -18.50 40.20 1.79
N THR A 93 -19.15 39.03 1.75
CA THR A 93 -19.52 38.37 0.49
C THR A 93 -20.64 39.13 -0.23
N ILE A 94 -21.63 39.63 0.51
CA ILE A 94 -22.78 40.36 -0.06
C ILE A 94 -22.40 41.81 -0.42
N ILE A 95 -21.56 42.45 0.40
CA ILE A 95 -21.13 43.84 0.24
C ILE A 95 -19.60 43.88 0.13
N PRO A 96 -19.03 43.61 -1.05
CA PRO A 96 -17.58 43.47 -1.23
C PRO A 96 -16.82 44.81 -1.26
N PHE A 97 -17.53 45.94 -1.13
CA PHE A 97 -16.99 47.29 -1.34
C PHE A 97 -16.88 48.12 -0.05
N TYR A 98 -17.03 47.49 1.13
CA TYR A 98 -16.75 48.09 2.44
C TYR A 98 -15.75 47.23 3.24
#